data_AF-A0A8S2WGA4-F1
#
_entry.id   AF-A0A8S2WGA4-F1
#
_cell.length_a   1.000
_cell.length_b   1.000
_cell.length_c   1.000
_cell.angle_alpha   90.00
_cell.angle_beta   90.00
_cell.angle_gamma   90.00
#
_symmetry.space_group_name_H-M   'P 1'
#
loop_
_entity.id
_entity.type
_entity.pdbx_description
1 polymer ?
#
loop_
_entity_poly.entity_id
_entity_poly.type
_entity_poly.pdbx_seq_one_letter_code
_entity_poly.pdbx_strand_id
1 'polypeptide(L)'
;MSESTWTAIRQLLISLIQNKKNKIKQLNIISDSPSSQYRNKTTIYFLKRYSMSENLVMRWIFLESGHGKGVADAIGASVKRMFDDIIRFHPDETYKNAGELMRNVQNSTSIRFYLYAKEDIDAIRQQIPLLTSVRGTSLFHEIIAHPDGKIFAKSKSDDEEKLIKTNF
;
A
#
# COMPACT_ATOMS: atom_id res chain seq x y z
N MET A 1 1.76 -11.26 -0.56
CA MET A 1 1.08 -10.27 0.32
C MET A 1 1.58 -8.85 0.04
N SER A 2 2.86 -8.66 -0.27
CA SER A 2 3.37 -7.36 -0.73
C SER A 2 2.87 -7.03 -2.13
N GLU A 3 2.73 -8.01 -3.02
CA GLU A 3 2.34 -7.80 -4.43
C GLU A 3 0.91 -7.27 -4.56
N SER A 4 -0.04 -7.83 -3.81
CA SER A 4 -1.42 -7.34 -3.76
C SER A 4 -1.52 -5.91 -3.23
N THR A 5 -0.74 -5.59 -2.19
CA THR A 5 -0.65 -4.22 -1.65
C THR A 5 -0.10 -3.26 -2.68
N TRP A 6 0.96 -3.64 -3.39
CA TRP A 6 1.56 -2.81 -4.43
C TRP A 6 0.70 -2.68 -5.68
N THR A 7 -0.14 -3.67 -5.98
CA THR A 7 -1.17 -3.58 -7.02
C THR A 7 -2.13 -2.43 -6.71
N ALA A 8 -2.63 -2.38 -5.47
CA ALA A 8 -3.52 -1.31 -5.01
C ALA A 8 -2.82 0.05 -4.95
N ILE A 9 -1.63 0.12 -4.34
CA ILE A 9 -0.86 1.36 -4.21
C ILE A 9 -0.49 1.92 -5.59
N ARG A 10 -0.05 1.11 -6.54
CA ARG A 10 0.31 1.55 -7.90
C ARG A 10 -0.84 2.29 -8.58
N GLN A 11 -2.06 1.74 -8.52
CA GLN A 11 -3.20 2.38 -9.18
C GLN A 11 -3.53 3.73 -8.54
N LEU A 12 -3.46 3.79 -7.20
CA LEU A 12 -3.62 5.06 -6.46
C LEU A 12 -2.53 6.07 -6.85
N LEU A 13 -1.27 5.64 -6.87
CA LEU A 13 -0.11 6.45 -7.28
C LEU A 13 -0.31 7.05 -8.66
N ILE A 14 -0.60 6.22 -9.66
CA ILE A 14 -0.85 6.64 -11.03
C ILE A 14 -1.97 7.68 -11.06
N SER A 15 -3.08 7.41 -10.37
CA SER A 15 -4.21 8.36 -10.33
C SER A 15 -3.84 9.70 -9.66
N LEU A 16 -3.05 9.70 -8.60
CA LEU A 16 -2.65 10.91 -7.89
C LEU A 16 -1.67 11.75 -8.73
N ILE A 17 -0.69 11.08 -9.34
CA ILE A 17 0.35 11.72 -10.14
C ILE A 17 -0.25 12.30 -11.43
N GLN A 18 -1.06 11.53 -12.15
CA GLN A 18 -1.72 11.97 -13.39
C GLN A 18 -2.66 13.16 -13.15
N ASN A 19 -3.46 13.12 -12.08
CA ASN A 19 -4.41 14.20 -11.77
C ASN A 19 -3.73 15.51 -11.33
N LYS A 20 -2.49 15.46 -10.83
CA LYS A 20 -1.79 16.63 -10.28
C LYS A 20 -0.74 17.24 -11.22
N LYS A 21 -0.66 16.80 -12.49
CA LYS A 21 0.25 17.33 -13.52
C LYS A 21 1.68 17.60 -12.98
N ASN A 22 2.32 16.59 -12.37
CA ASN A 22 3.71 16.64 -11.88
C ASN A 22 4.02 17.65 -10.75
N LYS A 23 3.03 18.11 -9.97
CA LYS A 23 3.29 19.00 -8.82
C LYS A 23 3.69 18.27 -7.53
N ILE A 24 3.60 16.94 -7.49
CA ILE A 24 3.91 16.16 -6.29
C ILE A 24 5.41 15.93 -6.23
N LYS A 25 6.08 16.55 -5.26
CA LYS A 25 7.53 16.34 -5.00
C LYS A 25 7.79 15.24 -3.98
N GLN A 26 6.80 14.93 -3.15
CA GLN A 26 6.92 13.96 -2.07
C GLN A 26 5.60 13.24 -1.84
N LEU A 27 5.67 11.95 -1.56
CA LEU A 27 4.57 11.12 -1.12
C LEU A 27 4.91 10.46 0.22
N ASN A 28 4.00 10.59 1.19
CA ASN A 28 4.09 9.91 2.48
C ASN A 28 3.04 8.80 2.53
N ILE A 29 3.49 7.57 2.73
CA ILE A 29 2.67 6.39 2.98
C ILE A 29 2.78 6.09 4.46
N ILE A 30 1.64 5.92 5.14
CA ILE A 30 1.59 5.61 6.57
C ILE A 30 0.85 4.29 6.74
N SER A 31 1.45 3.33 7.45
CA SER A 31 0.81 2.05 7.72
C SER A 31 1.03 1.61 9.17
N ASP A 32 0.05 0.90 9.72
CA ASP A 32 0.27 0.07 10.91
C ASP A 32 1.28 -1.03 10.58
N SER A 33 2.08 -1.45 11.55
CA SER A 33 3.32 -2.18 11.30
C SER A 33 3.37 -3.62 11.82
N PRO A 34 2.55 -4.54 11.27
CA PRO A 34 2.95 -5.93 11.24
C PRO A 34 4.27 -6.02 10.46
N SER A 35 5.36 -6.28 11.18
CA SER A 35 6.73 -6.25 10.67
C SER A 35 6.96 -7.15 9.44
N SER A 36 6.18 -8.22 9.29
CA SER A 36 6.25 -9.15 8.16
C SER A 36 5.50 -8.68 6.89
N GLN A 37 4.55 -7.75 7.00
CA GLN A 37 3.69 -7.37 5.86
C GLN A 37 4.28 -6.25 5.02
N TYR A 38 4.76 -5.18 5.65
CA TYR A 38 5.19 -3.97 4.94
C TYR A 38 6.71 -3.74 4.95
N ARG A 39 7.42 -4.22 5.99
CA ARG A 39 8.88 -4.04 6.14
C ARG A 39 9.66 -5.16 5.44
N ASN A 40 9.54 -5.23 4.12
CA ASN A 40 10.17 -6.28 3.32
C ASN A 40 10.93 -5.73 2.10
N LYS A 41 11.77 -6.57 1.51
CA LYS A 41 12.60 -6.23 0.33
C LYS A 41 11.78 -5.78 -0.87
N THR A 42 10.59 -6.36 -1.09
CA THR A 42 9.69 -5.99 -2.19
C THR A 42 9.19 -4.55 -2.05
N THR A 43 8.86 -4.13 -0.82
CA THR A 43 8.50 -2.74 -0.53
C THR A 43 9.63 -1.78 -0.83
N ILE A 44 10.86 -2.10 -0.40
CA ILE A 44 12.02 -1.25 -0.69
C ILE A 44 12.27 -1.14 -2.20
N TYR A 45 12.16 -2.26 -2.91
CA TYR A 45 12.30 -2.30 -4.37
C TYR A 45 11.30 -1.37 -5.07
N PHE A 46 10.01 -1.48 -4.75
CA PHE A 46 9.01 -0.65 -5.40
C PHE A 46 9.11 0.82 -4.99
N LEU A 47 9.41 1.13 -3.72
CA LEU A 47 9.67 2.51 -3.29
C LEU A 47 10.80 3.14 -4.12
N LYS A 48 11.94 2.44 -4.27
CA LYS A 48 13.05 2.88 -5.11
C LYS A 48 12.61 3.09 -6.55
N ARG A 49 11.97 2.09 -7.15
CA ARG A 49 11.55 2.10 -8.56
C ARG A 49 10.61 3.27 -8.87
N TYR A 50 9.55 3.45 -8.07
CA TYR A 50 8.58 4.52 -8.30
C TYR A 50 9.13 5.90 -7.94
N SER A 51 9.97 6.00 -6.91
CA SER A 51 10.65 7.26 -6.60
C SER A 51 11.50 7.75 -7.78
N MET A 52 12.22 6.83 -8.43
CA MET A 52 13.01 7.12 -9.62
C MET A 52 12.14 7.42 -10.85
N SER A 53 11.14 6.58 -11.16
CA SER A 53 10.35 6.73 -12.39
C SER A 53 9.47 7.99 -12.37
N GLU A 54 8.96 8.34 -11.19
CA GLU A 54 8.05 9.48 -11.00
C GLU A 54 8.77 10.74 -10.51
N ASN A 55 10.10 10.69 -10.37
CA ASN A 55 10.94 11.79 -9.90
C ASN A 55 10.42 12.46 -8.61
N LEU A 56 10.05 11.65 -7.61
CA LEU A 56 9.51 12.11 -6.33
C LEU A 56 10.13 11.39 -5.14
N VAL A 57 10.18 12.05 -3.98
CA VAL A 57 10.61 11.42 -2.73
C VAL A 57 9.47 10.58 -2.17
N MET A 58 9.69 9.28 -1.93
CA MET A 58 8.69 8.41 -1.29
C MET A 58 9.11 8.08 0.13
N ARG A 59 8.25 8.35 1.10
CA ARG A 59 8.45 8.00 2.50
C ARG A 59 7.41 6.96 2.90
N TRP A 60 7.82 5.87 3.50
CA TRP A 60 6.92 4.90 4.13
C TRP A 60 7.19 4.86 5.63
N ILE A 61 6.22 5.33 6.39
CA ILE A 61 6.27 5.49 7.84
C ILE A 61 5.45 4.36 8.48
N PHE A 62 6.06 3.69 9.45
CA PHE A 62 5.50 2.54 10.17
C PHE A 62 5.11 2.95 11.58
N LEU A 63 3.82 3.01 11.87
CA LEU A 63 3.29 3.32 13.21
C LEU A 63 3.53 2.15 14.17
N GLU A 64 3.60 2.38 15.48
CA GLU A 64 3.87 1.32 16.44
C GLU A 64 2.70 0.35 16.62
N SER A 65 3.02 -0.91 16.91
CA SER A 65 2.02 -1.93 17.20
C SER A 65 1.29 -1.58 18.51
N GLY A 66 -0.03 -1.45 18.47
CA GLY A 66 -0.84 -1.17 19.67
C GLY A 66 -1.52 0.20 19.71
N HIS A 67 -1.46 0.97 18.62
CA HIS A 67 -2.38 2.10 18.47
C HIS A 67 -3.81 1.57 18.26
N GLY A 68 -4.79 2.16 18.96
CA GLY A 68 -6.18 1.74 18.90
C GLY A 68 -6.76 1.77 17.47
N LYS A 69 -7.97 1.22 17.30
CA LYS A 69 -8.68 1.17 16.01
C LYS A 69 -8.55 2.50 15.26
N GLY A 70 -7.89 2.47 14.10
CA GLY A 70 -7.62 3.63 13.28
C GLY A 70 -8.80 3.98 12.36
N VAL A 71 -8.65 5.07 11.60
CA VAL A 71 -9.62 5.47 10.57
C VAL A 71 -9.83 4.36 9.55
N ALA A 72 -8.78 3.62 9.19
CA ALA A 72 -8.87 2.48 8.27
C ALA A 72 -9.78 1.36 8.82
N ASP A 73 -9.71 1.08 10.13
CA ASP A 73 -10.58 0.09 10.78
C ASP A 73 -12.03 0.54 10.79
N ALA A 74 -12.28 1.84 11.01
CA ALA A 74 -13.64 2.40 10.97
C ALA A 74 -14.25 2.34 9.56
N ILE A 75 -13.46 2.62 8.53
CA ILE A 75 -13.86 2.46 7.12
C ILE A 75 -14.15 0.98 6.85
N GLY A 76 -13.23 0.08 7.21
CA GLY A 76 -13.40 -1.37 7.01
C GLY A 76 -14.64 -1.91 7.72
N ALA A 77 -14.89 -1.50 8.96
CA ALA A 77 -16.09 -1.88 9.71
C ALA A 77 -17.38 -1.34 9.08
N SER A 78 -17.34 -0.12 8.52
CA SER A 78 -18.49 0.48 7.84
C SER A 78 -18.79 -0.22 6.52
N VAL A 79 -17.76 -0.54 5.73
CA VAL A 79 -17.88 -1.35 4.51
C VAL A 79 -18.46 -2.73 4.82
N LYS A 80 -17.94 -3.39 5.85
CA LYS A 80 -18.45 -4.69 6.27
C LYS A 80 -19.95 -4.62 6.61
N ARG A 81 -20.37 -3.64 7.41
CA ARG A 81 -21.79 -3.45 7.75
C ARG A 81 -22.66 -3.25 6.50
N MET A 82 -22.22 -2.44 5.54
CA MET A 82 -22.96 -2.25 4.29
C MET A 82 -23.15 -3.56 3.52
N PHE A 83 -22.14 -4.43 3.49
CA PHE A 83 -22.26 -5.75 2.88
C PHE A 83 -23.21 -6.67 3.68
N ASP A 84 -23.07 -6.70 5.00
CA ASP A 84 -23.94 -7.50 5.88
C ASP A 84 -25.41 -7.08 5.72
N ASP A 85 -25.69 -5.78 5.63
CA ASP A 85 -27.03 -5.23 5.42
C ASP A 85 -27.62 -5.66 4.07
N ILE A 86 -26.86 -5.56 2.98
CA ILE A 86 -27.32 -6.00 1.65
C ILE A 86 -27.70 -7.48 1.65
N ILE A 87 -26.84 -8.33 2.20
CA ILE A 87 -27.11 -9.77 2.28
C ILE A 87 -28.36 -10.04 3.14
N ARG A 88 -28.54 -9.28 4.21
CA ARG A 88 -29.70 -9.40 5.10
C ARG A 88 -31.00 -8.95 4.44
N PHE A 89 -30.99 -7.86 3.67
CA PHE A 89 -32.18 -7.32 3.02
C PHE A 89 -32.56 -8.05 1.73
N HIS A 90 -31.62 -8.79 1.13
CA HIS A 90 -31.82 -9.56 -0.10
C HIS A 90 -31.40 -11.04 0.09
N PRO A 91 -32.05 -11.79 1.00
CA PRO A 91 -31.61 -13.14 1.36
C PRO A 91 -31.69 -14.16 0.23
N ASP A 92 -32.52 -13.89 -0.79
CA ASP A 92 -32.68 -14.75 -1.98
C ASP A 92 -31.67 -14.40 -3.10
N GLU A 93 -30.95 -13.28 -2.98
CA GLU A 93 -29.90 -12.90 -3.93
C GLU A 93 -28.59 -13.62 -3.61
N THR A 94 -28.01 -14.27 -4.62
CA THR A 94 -26.69 -14.88 -4.52
C THR A 94 -25.65 -14.04 -5.26
N TYR A 95 -24.65 -13.55 -4.53
CA TYR A 95 -23.52 -12.81 -5.12
C TYR A 95 -22.44 -13.80 -5.58
N LYS A 96 -22.19 -13.85 -6.88
CA LYS A 96 -21.26 -14.81 -7.50
C LYS A 96 -19.79 -14.38 -7.40
N ASN A 97 -19.56 -13.07 -7.22
CA ASN A 97 -18.22 -12.49 -7.13
C ASN A 97 -18.25 -11.16 -6.36
N ALA A 98 -17.07 -10.71 -5.92
CA ALA A 98 -16.89 -9.45 -5.20
C ALA A 98 -17.36 -8.23 -6.02
N GLY A 99 -17.31 -8.30 -7.35
CA GLY A 99 -17.75 -7.23 -8.23
C GLY A 99 -19.25 -6.94 -8.17
N GLU A 100 -20.07 -7.97 -8.05
CA GLU A 100 -21.52 -7.83 -7.87
C GLU A 100 -21.87 -7.14 -6.56
N LEU A 101 -21.27 -7.60 -5.46
CA LEU A 101 -21.48 -7.03 -4.13
C LEU A 101 -21.04 -5.55 -4.08
N MET A 102 -19.90 -5.23 -4.69
CA MET A 102 -19.38 -3.87 -4.73
C MET A 102 -20.25 -2.92 -5.56
N ARG A 103 -20.79 -3.36 -6.71
CA ARG A 103 -21.70 -2.52 -7.52
C ARG A 103 -22.94 -2.11 -6.74
N ASN A 104 -23.45 -3.00 -5.89
CA ASN A 104 -24.63 -2.74 -5.09
C ASN A 104 -24.37 -1.76 -3.93
N VAL A 105 -23.15 -1.71 -3.38
CA VAL A 105 -22.77 -0.73 -2.33
C VAL A 105 -22.27 0.59 -2.89
N GLN A 106 -21.66 0.61 -4.08
CA GLN A 106 -20.97 1.82 -4.56
C GLN A 106 -21.89 3.06 -4.66
N ASN A 107 -23.18 2.86 -4.93
CA ASN A 107 -24.17 3.96 -5.00
C ASN A 107 -24.65 4.46 -3.64
N SER A 108 -24.44 3.69 -2.56
CA SER A 108 -24.86 4.04 -1.20
C SER A 108 -23.74 4.65 -0.35
N THR A 109 -22.54 4.83 -0.92
CA THR A 109 -21.38 5.37 -0.20
C THR A 109 -20.48 6.24 -1.07
N SER A 110 -19.82 7.21 -0.45
CA SER A 110 -18.74 7.98 -1.08
C SER A 110 -17.40 7.21 -1.09
N ILE A 111 -17.34 6.05 -0.44
CA ILE A 111 -16.15 5.19 -0.45
C ILE A 111 -15.96 4.64 -1.86
N ARG A 112 -14.79 4.87 -2.45
CA ARG A 112 -14.43 4.28 -3.74
C ARG A 112 -13.81 2.92 -3.51
N PHE A 113 -14.32 1.94 -4.23
CA PHE A 113 -13.78 0.60 -4.19
C PHE A 113 -13.00 0.28 -5.47
N TYR A 114 -11.96 -0.53 -5.33
CA TYR A 114 -11.15 -1.02 -6.46
C TYR A 114 -11.08 -2.55 -6.38
N LEU A 115 -11.40 -3.22 -7.49
CA LEU A 115 -11.23 -4.67 -7.64
C LEU A 115 -9.94 -4.95 -8.38
N TYR A 116 -9.24 -5.98 -7.92
CA TYR A 116 -8.05 -6.49 -8.57
C TYR A 116 -8.25 -7.98 -8.79
N ALA A 117 -8.09 -8.40 -10.03
CA ALA A 117 -8.06 -9.80 -10.40
C ALA A 117 -6.68 -10.39 -10.13
N LYS A 118 -6.56 -11.71 -10.26
CA LYS A 118 -5.28 -12.39 -10.03
C LYS A 118 -4.22 -11.91 -11.04
N GLU A 119 -4.66 -11.61 -12.25
CA GLU A 119 -3.83 -11.13 -13.36
C GLU A 119 -3.18 -9.78 -13.03
N ASP A 120 -3.88 -8.90 -12.31
CA ASP A 120 -3.32 -7.62 -11.85
C ASP A 120 -2.17 -7.84 -10.86
N ILE A 121 -2.36 -8.79 -9.94
CA ILE A 121 -1.34 -9.15 -8.94
C ILE A 121 -0.14 -9.82 -9.63
N ASP A 122 -0.40 -10.72 -10.57
CA ASP A 122 0.65 -11.42 -11.30
C ASP A 122 1.45 -10.48 -12.20
N ALA A 123 0.81 -9.45 -12.79
CA ALA A 123 1.50 -8.40 -13.54
C ALA A 123 2.47 -7.57 -12.66
N ILE A 124 2.14 -7.34 -11.39
CA ILE A 124 3.07 -6.75 -10.41
C ILE A 124 4.16 -7.73 -10.02
N ARG A 125 3.80 -9.00 -9.79
CA ARG A 125 4.76 -10.03 -9.39
C ARG A 125 5.86 -10.22 -10.43
N GLN A 126 5.52 -10.23 -11.71
CA GLN A 126 6.47 -10.36 -12.82
C GLN A 126 7.49 -9.21 -12.91
N GLN A 127 7.19 -8.07 -12.29
CA GLN A 127 8.11 -6.93 -12.25
C GLN A 127 9.18 -7.05 -11.15
N ILE A 128 9.04 -8.00 -10.22
CA ILE A 128 9.93 -8.15 -9.08
C ILE A 128 11.12 -9.02 -9.50
N PRO A 129 12.36 -8.49 -9.55
CA PRO A 129 13.54 -9.31 -9.83
C PRO A 129 13.88 -10.19 -8.62
N LEU A 130 14.92 -11.00 -8.75
CA LEU A 130 15.45 -11.75 -7.60
C LEU A 130 16.05 -10.77 -6.58
N LEU A 131 15.29 -10.44 -5.54
CA LEU A 131 15.71 -9.49 -4.51
C LEU A 131 16.51 -10.17 -3.40
N THR A 132 17.62 -9.54 -3.00
CA THR A 132 18.34 -9.88 -1.77
C THR A 132 17.65 -9.30 -0.55
N SER A 133 17.73 -10.00 0.59
CA SER A 133 17.17 -9.50 1.85
C SER A 133 17.99 -8.31 2.35
N VAL A 134 17.31 -7.25 2.77
CA VAL A 134 17.93 -6.09 3.41
C VAL A 134 18.01 -6.37 4.91
N ARG A 135 19.22 -6.29 5.49
CA ARG A 135 19.42 -6.57 6.91
C ARG A 135 18.82 -5.45 7.76
N GLY A 136 18.17 -5.82 8.87
CA GLY A 136 17.64 -4.87 9.85
C GLY A 136 16.27 -4.27 9.50
N THR A 137 15.60 -4.75 8.45
CA THR A 137 14.29 -4.22 8.01
C THR A 137 13.22 -4.22 9.09
N SER A 138 13.24 -5.17 10.01
CA SER A 138 12.30 -5.24 11.13
C SER A 138 12.41 -4.06 12.09
N LEU A 139 13.57 -3.41 12.17
CA LEU A 139 13.89 -2.31 13.09
C LEU A 139 13.54 -0.93 12.52
N PHE A 140 13.28 -0.84 11.22
CA PHE A 140 12.99 0.43 10.57
C PHE A 140 11.59 0.92 10.95
N HIS A 141 11.49 2.15 11.45
CA HIS A 141 10.21 2.83 11.64
C HIS A 141 9.88 3.73 10.44
N GLU A 142 10.87 4.00 9.59
CA GLU A 142 10.68 4.75 8.34
C GLU A 142 11.64 4.26 7.26
N ILE A 143 11.17 4.20 6.01
CA ILE A 143 11.99 4.02 4.80
C ILE A 143 11.76 5.19 3.85
N ILE A 144 12.84 5.77 3.34
CA ILE A 144 12.83 6.93 2.45
C ILE A 144 13.53 6.56 1.15
N ALA A 145 12.86 6.73 0.01
CA ALA A 145 13.42 6.56 -1.32
C ALA A 145 13.53 7.91 -2.02
N HIS A 146 14.69 8.16 -2.61
CA HIS A 146 14.98 9.37 -3.39
C HIS A 146 15.00 9.08 -4.89
N PRO A 147 14.68 10.11 -5.73
CA PRO A 147 14.71 9.99 -7.19
C PRO A 147 16.07 9.60 -7.78
N ASP A 148 17.17 9.83 -7.04
CA ASP A 148 18.53 9.44 -7.42
C ASP A 148 18.83 7.95 -7.13
N GLY A 149 17.84 7.19 -6.66
CA GLY A 149 17.93 5.76 -6.36
C GLY A 149 18.48 5.44 -4.98
N LYS A 150 18.79 6.45 -4.15
CA LYS A 150 19.23 6.23 -2.77
C LYS A 150 18.06 5.86 -1.87
N ILE A 151 18.30 4.91 -0.96
CA ILE A 151 17.36 4.48 0.07
C ILE A 151 17.94 4.78 1.43
N PHE A 152 17.19 5.48 2.26
CA PHE A 152 17.49 5.73 3.66
C PHE A 152 16.48 5.02 4.55
N ALA A 153 16.86 4.70 5.78
CA ALA A 153 15.90 4.34 6.81
C ALA A 153 16.25 4.96 8.15
N LYS A 154 15.22 5.12 8.97
CA LYS A 154 15.33 5.48 10.38
C LYS A 154 14.92 4.30 11.23
N SER A 155 15.64 4.09 12.32
CA SER A 155 15.42 2.96 13.23
C SER A 155 14.69 3.42 14.49
N LYS A 156 14.01 2.53 15.20
CA LYS A 156 13.32 2.91 16.45
C LYS A 156 14.24 3.47 17.55
N SER A 157 15.50 3.05 17.55
CA SER A 157 16.50 3.44 18.56
C SER A 157 17.27 4.71 18.20
N ASP A 158 17.13 5.18 16.96
CA ASP A 158 17.94 6.25 16.40
C ASP A 158 17.22 6.85 15.18
N ASP A 159 16.84 8.11 15.32
CA ASP A 159 16.13 8.92 14.31
C ASP A 159 17.05 9.40 13.18
N GLU A 160 18.36 9.10 13.24
CA GLU A 160 19.28 9.41 12.15
C GLU A 160 18.93 8.65 10.86
N GLU A 161 18.96 9.38 9.74
CA GLU A 161 18.79 8.84 8.40
C GLU A 161 20.05 8.09 7.97
N LYS A 162 19.94 6.76 7.89
CA LYS A 162 21.06 5.90 7.47
C LYS A 162 20.84 5.40 6.06
N LEU A 163 21.83 5.63 5.20
CA LEU A 163 21.84 5.09 3.84
C LEU A 163 21.91 3.55 3.91
N ILE A 164 20.97 2.89 3.23
CA ILE A 164 20.92 1.43 3.12
C ILE A 164 21.45 1.01 1.76
N LYS A 165 22.36 0.03 1.75
CA LYS A 165 22.79 -0.64 0.52
C LYS A 165 21.71 -1.61 0.04
N THR A 166 21.16 -1.33 -1.14
CA THR A 166 20.25 -2.23 -1.87
C THR A 166 20.98 -2.78 -3.10
N ASN A 167 21.14 -4.10 -3.22
CA ASN A 167 21.84 -4.73 -4.35
C ASN A 167 20.88 -5.12 -5.49
N PHE A 168 19.90 -4.26 -5.78
CA PHE A 168 18.88 -4.44 -6.81
C PHE A 168 18.48 -3.13 -7.46
#